data_AF-A0A0W8EBE5-F1
#
_entry.id   AF-A0A0W8EBE5-F1
#
_cell.length_a   1.000
_cell.length_b   1.000
_cell.length_c   1.000
_cell.angle_alpha   90.00
_cell.angle_beta   90.00
_cell.angle_gamma   90.00
#
_symmetry.space_group_name_H-M   'P 1'
#
loop_
_entity.id
_entity.type
_entity.pdbx_description
1 polymer ?
#
loop_
_entity_poly.entity_id
_entity_poly.type
_entity_poly.pdbx_seq_one_letter_code
_entity_poly.pdbx_strand_id
1 'polypeptide(L)'
;MTRLTSWLKKNLSSFEPDDSLALNATRHLGRLEQAKLFSPEIEKMRTAEGRWYEGIAYEMFLTMALESDEIKAFALKGVDVPHGSRQRIRLGQNGIFYSRIGDITVRGNGQDLAEFDLLLLDQDDHVAFAEVVTSASDMKEFEQEIAYKRALLGYLFDQKDVTFLLVSSFDVSNYVVGRRLIRSPRTLNIQTASCEEIKSGIHQKNAGMNPRRPPRHEKLILARDIPLRHPFAYEQYHEIEKGRVFEWVASRENGGTRPDARDETGRLVKKILYGAMYPSAIRALCKEYEFSVRGERIAAGDIMDRYSKAVLATDLPGFDPIIYLRQRRKQEYLKMVMNGDGNFKFERYTPPKVGFFLWLESLQPLLGARISRSILQACTQERIKPHDSSGHKHKG
;
A
#
# COMPACT_ATOMS: atom_id res chain seq x y z
N MET A 1 -19.03 8.20 18.45
CA MET A 1 -17.81 7.37 18.61
C MET A 1 -18.27 5.94 18.79
N THR A 2 -17.59 4.96 18.21
CA THR A 2 -17.95 3.54 18.40
C THR A 2 -17.62 3.09 19.83
N ARG A 3 -18.24 1.99 20.26
CA ARG A 3 -18.05 1.39 21.59
C ARG A 3 -16.60 0.94 21.78
N LEU A 4 -16.03 0.26 20.77
CA LEU A 4 -14.62 -0.09 20.66
C LEU A 4 -13.70 1.12 20.89
N THR A 5 -13.97 2.24 20.21
CA THR A 5 -13.13 3.44 20.32
C THR A 5 -13.10 3.98 21.76
N SER A 6 -14.26 4.00 22.41
CA SER A 6 -14.38 4.46 23.79
C SER A 6 -13.68 3.51 24.77
N TRP A 7 -13.77 2.20 24.52
CA TRP A 7 -13.10 1.19 25.32
C TRP A 7 -11.57 1.25 25.16
N LEU A 8 -11.07 1.31 23.92
CA LEU A 8 -9.63 1.44 23.65
C LEU A 8 -9.05 2.66 24.37
N LYS A 9 -9.70 3.84 24.25
CA LYS A 9 -9.27 5.07 24.94
C LYS A 9 -9.15 4.93 26.46
N LYS A 10 -10.08 4.20 27.09
CA LYS A 10 -10.06 3.97 28.54
C LYS A 10 -8.95 3.04 28.98
N ASN A 11 -8.54 2.13 28.11
CA ASN A 11 -7.56 1.09 28.42
C ASN A 11 -6.18 1.39 27.86
N LEU A 12 -5.93 2.53 27.19
CA LEU A 12 -4.65 2.87 26.53
C LEU A 12 -3.42 2.66 27.43
N SER A 13 -3.52 2.95 28.73
CA SER A 13 -2.44 2.73 29.70
C SER A 13 -2.08 1.26 29.93
N SER A 14 -2.95 0.34 29.55
CA SER A 14 -2.74 -1.12 29.61
C SER A 14 -2.09 -1.67 28.34
N PHE A 15 -1.75 -0.82 27.36
CA PHE A 15 -1.14 -1.22 26.08
C PHE A 15 0.40 -1.18 26.15
N GLU A 16 0.99 -1.73 27.20
CA GLU A 16 2.45 -1.89 27.26
C GLU A 16 2.81 -3.36 27.06
N PRO A 17 3.63 -3.69 26.03
CA PRO A 17 4.05 -5.06 25.79
C PRO A 17 5.02 -5.54 26.86
N ASP A 18 4.72 -6.68 27.49
CA ASP A 18 5.65 -7.33 28.41
C ASP A 18 6.71 -8.18 27.67
N ASP A 19 7.74 -8.60 28.40
CA ASP A 19 8.84 -9.41 27.83
C ASP A 19 8.37 -10.75 27.24
N SER A 20 7.31 -11.35 27.81
CA SER A 20 6.79 -12.63 27.34
C SER A 20 6.09 -12.46 26.00
N LEU A 21 5.28 -11.41 25.85
CA LEU A 21 4.62 -11.02 24.63
C LEU A 21 5.64 -10.64 23.55
N ALA A 22 6.62 -9.81 23.91
CA ALA A 22 7.70 -9.40 23.03
C ALA A 22 8.53 -10.60 22.51
N LEU A 23 8.80 -11.57 23.38
CA LEU A 23 9.47 -12.80 23.00
C LEU A 23 8.57 -13.68 22.13
N ASN A 24 7.27 -13.79 22.43
CA ASN A 24 6.33 -14.55 21.61
C ASN A 24 6.25 -13.99 20.18
N ALA A 25 6.22 -12.65 20.04
CA ALA A 25 6.16 -11.97 18.74
C ALA A 25 7.32 -12.34 17.79
N THR A 26 8.48 -12.77 18.31
CA THR A 26 9.61 -13.22 17.47
C THR A 26 9.27 -14.39 16.55
N ARG A 27 8.25 -15.20 16.87
CA ARG A 27 7.79 -16.31 16.03
C ARG A 27 7.22 -15.87 14.68
N HIS A 28 6.81 -14.61 14.55
CA HIS A 28 6.32 -14.03 13.29
C HIS A 28 7.44 -13.66 12.32
N LEU A 29 8.69 -13.68 12.80
CA LEU A 29 9.90 -13.53 11.99
C LEU A 29 10.37 -14.88 11.46
N GLY A 30 10.89 -14.89 10.24
CA GLY A 30 11.67 -16.02 9.75
C GLY A 30 13.00 -16.16 10.52
N ARG A 31 13.62 -17.35 10.51
CA ARG A 31 14.90 -17.60 11.22
C ARG A 31 16.00 -16.57 10.90
N LEU A 32 16.11 -16.16 9.63
CA LEU A 32 17.08 -15.15 9.21
C LEU A 32 16.73 -13.75 9.72
N GLU A 33 15.46 -13.43 9.89
CA GLU A 33 15.00 -12.14 10.43
C GLU A 33 15.17 -12.09 11.94
N GLN A 34 14.92 -13.21 12.65
CA GLN A 34 15.22 -13.34 14.08
C GLN A 34 16.70 -13.07 14.36
N ALA A 35 17.61 -13.64 13.54
CA ALA A 35 19.04 -13.38 13.67
C ALA A 35 19.40 -11.90 13.40
N LYS A 36 18.64 -11.22 12.53
CA LYS A 36 18.85 -9.80 12.22
C LYS A 36 18.33 -8.87 13.31
N LEU A 37 17.32 -9.27 14.10
CA LEU A 37 16.71 -8.45 15.14
C LEU A 37 17.73 -7.94 16.18
N PHE A 38 18.79 -8.72 16.42
CA PHE A 38 19.88 -8.37 17.33
C PHE A 38 21.21 -8.15 16.59
N SER A 39 21.14 -7.88 15.28
CA SER A 39 22.34 -7.62 14.48
C SER A 39 22.98 -6.29 14.87
N PRO A 40 24.32 -6.20 14.92
CA PRO A 40 25.01 -4.93 15.05
C PRO A 40 24.87 -4.05 13.79
N GLU A 41 24.46 -4.62 12.65
CA GLU A 41 24.22 -3.87 11.42
C GLU A 41 22.85 -3.18 11.48
N ILE A 42 22.85 -1.87 11.76
CA ILE A 42 21.65 -1.06 12.03
C ILE A 42 20.59 -1.19 10.93
N GLU A 43 20.97 -1.20 9.65
CA GLU A 43 20.02 -1.31 8.54
C GLU A 43 19.26 -2.66 8.53
N LYS A 44 20.00 -3.76 8.75
CA LYS A 44 19.42 -5.10 8.82
C LYS A 44 18.55 -5.24 10.07
N MET A 45 19.01 -4.69 11.19
CA MET A 45 18.28 -4.66 12.46
C MET A 45 16.95 -3.92 12.32
N ARG A 46 16.94 -2.71 11.78
CA ARG A 46 15.72 -1.88 11.63
C ARG A 46 14.63 -2.56 10.81
N THR A 47 15.02 -3.28 9.75
CA THR A 47 14.06 -4.03 8.93
C THR A 47 13.40 -5.16 9.73
N ALA A 48 14.18 -5.92 10.50
CA ALA A 48 13.66 -6.98 11.35
C ALA A 48 12.84 -6.42 12.53
N GLU A 49 13.26 -5.28 13.07
CA GLU A 49 12.60 -4.57 14.15
C GLU A 49 11.19 -4.09 13.78
N GLY A 50 11.02 -3.49 12.59
CA GLY A 50 9.69 -3.12 12.09
C GLY A 50 8.73 -4.30 12.08
N ARG A 51 9.14 -5.40 11.45
CA ARG A 51 8.31 -6.63 11.35
C ARG A 51 8.07 -7.30 12.70
N TRP A 52 9.03 -7.23 13.61
CA TRP A 52 8.88 -7.75 14.97
C TRP A 52 7.89 -6.92 15.78
N TYR A 53 7.96 -5.59 15.66
CA TYR A 53 7.07 -4.67 16.34
C TYR A 53 5.63 -4.74 15.79
N GLU A 54 5.45 -5.03 14.49
CA GLU A 54 4.15 -5.47 13.97
C GLU A 54 3.63 -6.74 14.67
N GLY A 55 4.53 -7.71 14.91
CA GLY A 55 4.23 -8.92 15.67
C GLY A 55 3.83 -8.63 17.11
N ILE A 56 4.49 -7.66 17.77
CA ILE A 56 4.13 -7.20 19.11
C ILE A 56 2.71 -6.65 19.11
N ALA A 57 2.40 -5.71 18.20
CA ALA A 57 1.07 -5.15 18.08
C ALA A 57 0.02 -6.25 17.84
N TYR A 58 0.32 -7.23 16.98
CA TYR A 58 -0.56 -8.37 16.75
C TYR A 58 -0.83 -9.19 18.01
N GLU A 59 0.20 -9.55 18.77
CA GLU A 59 0.04 -10.34 20.01
C GLU A 59 -0.72 -9.57 21.10
N MET A 60 -0.52 -8.26 21.20
CA MET A 60 -1.28 -7.39 22.10
C MET A 60 -2.77 -7.42 21.76
N PHE A 61 -3.11 -7.16 20.50
CA PHE A 61 -4.50 -7.15 20.05
C PHE A 61 -5.15 -8.54 20.05
N LEU A 62 -4.36 -9.59 19.85
CA LEU A 62 -4.82 -10.97 20.01
C LEU A 62 -5.26 -11.22 21.45
N THR A 63 -4.43 -10.84 22.43
CA THR A 63 -4.75 -10.99 23.86
C THR A 63 -6.02 -10.21 24.21
N MET A 64 -6.10 -8.96 23.75
CA MET A 64 -7.29 -8.12 23.96
C MET A 64 -8.56 -8.69 23.35
N ALA A 65 -8.47 -9.29 22.16
CA ALA A 65 -9.62 -9.92 21.53
C ALA A 65 -10.14 -11.12 22.33
N LEU A 66 -9.25 -11.82 23.04
CA LEU A 66 -9.61 -12.95 23.90
C LEU A 66 -10.19 -12.50 25.25
N GLU A 67 -9.73 -11.35 25.78
CA GLU A 67 -10.11 -10.85 27.09
C GLU A 67 -11.29 -9.86 27.09
N SER A 68 -11.64 -9.33 25.92
CA SER A 68 -12.69 -8.31 25.77
C SER A 68 -13.72 -8.70 24.73
N ASP A 69 -14.98 -8.37 25.01
CA ASP A 69 -16.07 -8.50 24.05
C ASP A 69 -16.16 -7.29 23.11
N GLU A 70 -15.39 -6.22 23.30
CA GLU A 70 -15.46 -5.06 22.38
C GLU A 70 -14.84 -5.36 21.01
N ILE A 71 -13.99 -6.40 20.91
CA ILE A 71 -13.51 -6.96 19.65
C ILE A 71 -14.34 -8.22 19.36
N LYS A 72 -15.24 -8.13 18.39
CA LYS A 72 -16.07 -9.25 17.94
C LYS A 72 -15.25 -10.31 17.23
N ALA A 73 -14.35 -9.87 16.35
CA ALA A 73 -13.44 -10.76 15.64
C ALA A 73 -12.11 -10.07 15.32
N PHE A 74 -11.05 -10.85 15.31
CA PHE A 74 -9.68 -10.41 15.03
C PHE A 74 -9.08 -11.29 13.95
N ALA A 75 -8.57 -10.67 12.89
CA ALA A 75 -7.98 -11.38 11.78
C ALA A 75 -6.60 -11.94 12.15
N LEU A 76 -6.40 -13.23 11.89
CA LEU A 76 -5.10 -13.89 12.07
C LEU A 76 -4.04 -13.24 11.16
N LYS A 77 -2.78 -13.14 11.64
CA LYS A 77 -1.62 -12.67 10.88
C LYS A 77 -0.42 -13.61 11.05
N GLY A 78 0.48 -13.56 10.07
CA GLY A 78 1.80 -14.16 10.15
C GLY A 78 1.74 -15.69 10.22
N VAL A 79 2.45 -16.26 11.19
CA VAL A 79 2.55 -17.71 11.34
C VAL A 79 1.26 -18.38 11.84
N ASP A 80 0.28 -17.62 12.35
CA ASP A 80 -1.01 -18.17 12.79
C ASP A 80 -1.98 -18.43 11.64
N VAL A 81 -1.73 -17.82 10.48
CA VAL A 81 -2.54 -18.07 9.29
C VAL A 81 -2.22 -19.47 8.78
N PRO A 82 -3.22 -20.38 8.65
CA PRO A 82 -3.01 -21.72 8.11
C PRO A 82 -2.39 -21.68 6.72
N HIS A 83 -1.45 -22.61 6.44
CA HIS A 83 -0.70 -22.61 5.17
C HIS A 83 -1.62 -22.69 3.94
N GLY A 84 -2.71 -23.48 4.02
CA GLY A 84 -3.70 -23.61 2.95
C GLY A 84 -4.50 -22.33 2.65
N SER A 85 -4.51 -21.36 3.57
CA SER A 85 -5.15 -20.06 3.37
C SER A 85 -4.26 -19.05 2.63
N ARG A 86 -2.96 -19.35 2.48
CA ARG A 86 -1.96 -18.48 1.85
C ARG A 86 -1.93 -18.73 0.35
N GLN A 87 -2.69 -17.92 -0.40
CA GLN A 87 -2.91 -18.14 -1.82
C GLN A 87 -1.79 -17.57 -2.69
N ARG A 88 -1.42 -18.30 -3.74
CA ARG A 88 -0.55 -17.79 -4.80
C ARG A 88 -1.25 -16.64 -5.53
N ILE A 89 -0.45 -15.67 -5.96
CA ILE A 89 -0.95 -14.53 -6.72
C ILE A 89 -1.31 -14.97 -8.14
N ARG A 90 -2.48 -14.55 -8.64
CA ARG A 90 -2.95 -14.75 -10.02
C ARG A 90 -3.85 -13.59 -10.45
N LEU A 91 -3.98 -13.38 -11.75
CA LEU A 91 -4.96 -12.44 -12.31
C LEU A 91 -6.40 -12.83 -11.92
N GLY A 92 -7.29 -11.85 -11.89
CA GLY A 92 -8.69 -12.00 -11.48
C GLY A 92 -8.90 -12.16 -9.97
N GLN A 93 -7.85 -12.17 -9.15
CA GLN A 93 -8.01 -12.14 -7.69
C GLN A 93 -8.49 -10.78 -7.23
N ASN A 94 -9.71 -10.74 -6.69
CA ASN A 94 -10.28 -9.56 -6.04
C ASN A 94 -10.75 -9.92 -4.64
N GLY A 95 -10.36 -9.14 -3.64
CA GLY A 95 -10.79 -9.29 -2.24
C GLY A 95 -9.62 -9.30 -1.27
N ILE A 96 -9.85 -9.87 -0.08
CA ILE A 96 -8.84 -9.98 0.98
C ILE A 96 -8.12 -11.33 0.86
N PHE A 97 -6.80 -11.30 0.90
CA PHE A 97 -5.92 -12.46 0.77
C PHE A 97 -4.78 -12.39 1.78
N TYR A 98 -4.12 -13.53 1.96
CA TYR A 98 -2.88 -13.60 2.70
C TYR A 98 -1.66 -13.67 1.79
N SER A 99 -0.60 -12.98 2.19
CA SER A 99 0.74 -13.16 1.65
C SER A 99 1.30 -14.56 2.00
N ARG A 100 2.45 -14.93 1.44
CA ARG A 100 3.11 -16.21 1.78
C ARG A 100 3.56 -16.29 3.24
N ILE A 101 3.87 -15.14 3.82
CA ILE A 101 4.33 -15.01 5.21
C ILE A 101 3.17 -14.69 6.16
N GLY A 102 1.95 -14.52 5.64
CA GLY A 102 0.72 -14.40 6.42
C GLY A 102 0.25 -12.96 6.66
N ASP A 103 0.74 -11.98 5.90
CA ASP A 103 0.26 -10.60 6.00
C ASP A 103 -1.07 -10.45 5.27
N ILE A 104 -1.90 -9.52 5.73
CA ILE A 104 -3.24 -9.28 5.22
C ILE A 104 -3.14 -8.30 4.05
N THR A 105 -3.63 -8.70 2.88
CA THR A 105 -3.54 -7.91 1.65
C THR A 105 -4.90 -7.79 0.98
N VAL A 106 -5.29 -6.60 0.54
CA VAL A 106 -6.40 -6.43 -0.39
C VAL A 106 -5.83 -6.44 -1.81
N ARG A 107 -6.32 -7.35 -2.64
CA ARG A 107 -5.91 -7.47 -4.04
C ARG A 107 -7.01 -7.07 -4.99
N GLY A 108 -6.65 -6.35 -6.06
CA GLY A 108 -7.51 -6.06 -7.19
C GLY A 108 -6.85 -6.55 -8.49
N ASN A 109 -7.53 -7.41 -9.24
CA ASN A 109 -6.97 -8.13 -10.39
C ASN A 109 -5.61 -8.81 -10.10
N GLY A 110 -5.41 -9.30 -8.88
CA GLY A 110 -4.17 -9.92 -8.40
C GLY A 110 -3.09 -8.94 -7.93
N GLN A 111 -3.19 -7.64 -8.23
CA GLN A 111 -2.28 -6.63 -7.68
C GLN A 111 -2.60 -6.36 -6.21
N ASP A 112 -1.57 -6.35 -5.35
CA ASP A 112 -1.70 -5.86 -3.97
C ASP A 112 -1.95 -4.34 -3.99
N LEU A 113 -3.12 -3.92 -3.49
CA LEU A 113 -3.56 -2.54 -3.45
C LEU A 113 -3.20 -1.86 -2.13
N ALA A 114 -3.41 -2.61 -1.05
CA ALA A 114 -3.07 -2.26 0.32
C ALA A 114 -2.70 -3.52 1.11
N GLU A 115 -1.75 -3.37 2.02
CA GLU A 115 -1.44 -4.33 3.08
C GLU A 115 -1.94 -3.75 4.41
N PHE A 116 -2.32 -4.60 5.36
CA PHE A 116 -2.80 -4.17 6.67
C PHE A 116 -2.03 -4.91 7.75
N ASP A 117 -1.59 -4.17 8.77
CA ASP A 117 -0.92 -4.79 9.91
C ASP A 117 -1.91 -5.57 10.76
N LEU A 118 -3.03 -4.94 11.10
CA LEU A 118 -4.12 -5.58 11.85
C LEU A 118 -5.46 -5.25 11.21
N LEU A 119 -6.39 -6.20 11.29
CA LEU A 119 -7.78 -6.03 10.85
C LEU A 119 -8.71 -6.68 11.88
N LEU A 120 -9.76 -5.98 12.28
CA LEU A 120 -10.70 -6.47 13.29
C LEU A 120 -12.13 -5.98 13.03
N LEU A 121 -13.09 -6.66 13.65
CA LEU A 121 -14.50 -6.29 13.71
C LEU A 121 -14.86 -5.87 15.12
N ASP A 122 -15.58 -4.76 15.25
CA ASP A 122 -16.25 -4.41 16.50
C ASP A 122 -17.61 -5.12 16.62
N GLN A 123 -18.30 -4.89 17.75
CA GLN A 123 -19.61 -5.48 18.04
C GLN A 123 -20.72 -5.05 17.07
N ASP A 124 -20.53 -3.92 16.37
CA ASP A 124 -21.49 -3.38 15.41
C ASP A 124 -21.18 -3.85 13.96
N ASP A 125 -20.32 -4.87 13.80
CA ASP A 125 -19.82 -5.37 12.50
C ASP A 125 -19.05 -4.32 11.68
N HIS A 126 -18.54 -3.26 12.32
CA HIS A 126 -17.66 -2.32 11.65
C HIS A 126 -16.23 -2.82 11.60
N VAL A 127 -15.60 -2.64 10.44
CA VAL A 127 -14.18 -2.93 10.26
C VAL A 127 -13.35 -1.78 10.83
N ALA A 128 -12.30 -2.17 11.56
CA ALA A 128 -11.21 -1.31 11.95
C ALA A 128 -9.88 -1.93 11.53
N PHE A 129 -8.88 -1.09 11.25
CA PHE A 129 -7.53 -1.54 10.93
C PHE A 129 -6.50 -0.79 11.76
N ALA A 130 -5.32 -1.41 11.92
CA ALA A 130 -4.17 -0.76 12.52
C ALA A 130 -2.99 -0.72 11.55
N GLU A 131 -2.16 0.30 11.73
CA GLU A 131 -0.86 0.41 11.08
C GLU A 131 0.19 0.74 12.13
N VAL A 132 1.32 0.07 12.01
CA VAL A 132 2.41 0.10 12.96
C VAL A 132 3.53 0.95 12.40
N VAL A 133 4.02 1.91 13.18
CA VAL A 133 5.10 2.80 12.76
C VAL A 133 6.23 2.81 13.78
N THR A 134 7.41 2.41 13.34
CA THR A 134 8.62 2.35 14.16
C THR A 134 9.59 3.48 13.89
N SER A 135 9.39 4.26 12.81
CA SER A 135 10.28 5.37 12.47
C SER A 135 9.55 6.61 11.93
N ALA A 136 10.16 7.78 12.16
CA ALA A 136 9.66 9.03 11.62
C ALA A 136 9.75 9.14 10.09
N SER A 137 10.68 8.41 9.46
CA SER A 137 10.85 8.40 7.99
C SER A 137 9.62 7.90 7.26
N ASP A 138 8.83 7.05 7.90
CA ASP A 138 7.65 6.42 7.30
C ASP A 138 6.52 7.44 7.08
N MET A 139 6.56 8.60 7.76
CA MET A 139 5.44 9.54 7.84
C MET A 139 5.13 10.30 6.55
N LYS A 140 6.07 10.45 5.60
CA LYS A 140 5.90 11.37 4.46
C LYS A 140 4.80 10.94 3.48
N GLU A 141 4.64 9.64 3.27
CA GLU A 141 3.61 9.06 2.37
C GLU A 141 2.45 8.43 3.16
N PHE A 142 2.63 8.27 4.46
CA PHE A 142 1.71 7.57 5.34
C PHE A 142 0.29 8.16 5.34
N GLU A 143 0.15 9.50 5.35
CA GLU A 143 -1.18 10.13 5.36
C GLU A 143 -2.03 9.77 4.14
N GLN A 144 -1.40 9.72 2.95
CA GLN A 144 -2.07 9.34 1.72
C GLN A 144 -2.42 7.85 1.71
N GLU A 145 -1.53 7.02 2.27
CA GLU A 145 -1.77 5.60 2.43
C GLU A 145 -2.95 5.31 3.38
N ILE A 146 -3.02 5.96 4.54
CA ILE A 146 -4.14 5.82 5.48
C ILE A 146 -5.45 6.30 4.85
N ALA A 147 -5.43 7.42 4.12
CA ALA A 147 -6.60 7.91 3.40
C ALA A 147 -7.09 6.89 2.36
N TYR A 148 -6.17 6.27 1.61
CA TYR A 148 -6.49 5.21 0.65
C TYR A 148 -7.05 3.96 1.33
N LYS A 149 -6.42 3.47 2.41
CA LYS A 149 -6.88 2.31 3.17
C LYS A 149 -8.29 2.51 3.72
N ARG A 150 -8.59 3.71 4.23
CA ARG A 150 -9.94 4.08 4.68
C ARG A 150 -10.95 4.09 3.54
N ALA A 151 -10.62 4.69 2.39
CA ALA A 151 -11.51 4.70 1.23
C ALA A 151 -11.78 3.28 0.72
N LEU A 152 -10.75 2.43 0.69
CA LEU A 152 -10.83 1.04 0.27
C LEU A 152 -11.70 0.20 1.20
N LEU A 153 -11.41 0.19 2.51
CA LEU A 153 -12.23 -0.55 3.47
C LEU A 153 -13.63 0.05 3.57
N GLY A 154 -13.77 1.37 3.48
CA GLY A 154 -15.06 2.04 3.55
C GLY A 154 -15.96 1.67 2.37
N TYR A 155 -15.38 1.52 1.17
CA TYR A 155 -16.11 0.96 0.04
C TYR A 155 -16.40 -0.53 0.21
N LEU A 156 -15.40 -1.35 0.56
CA LEU A 156 -15.57 -2.80 0.64
C LEU A 156 -16.62 -3.24 1.66
N PHE A 157 -16.74 -2.49 2.76
CA PHE A 157 -17.59 -2.83 3.90
C PHE A 157 -18.78 -1.88 4.10
N ASP A 158 -19.07 -1.02 3.12
CA ASP A 158 -20.16 -0.02 3.19
C ASP A 158 -20.09 0.81 4.49
N GLN A 159 -18.89 1.32 4.78
CA GLN A 159 -18.58 2.03 6.01
C GLN A 159 -18.05 3.42 5.70
N LYS A 160 -18.88 4.44 5.96
CA LYS A 160 -18.54 5.85 5.71
C LYS A 160 -17.24 6.29 6.40
N ASP A 161 -17.04 5.85 7.63
CA ASP A 161 -15.87 6.22 8.43
C ASP A 161 -15.21 4.97 9.01
N VAL A 162 -14.04 4.61 8.49
CA VAL A 162 -13.25 3.47 8.96
C VAL A 162 -12.37 3.86 10.14
N THR A 163 -12.51 3.12 11.24
CA THR A 163 -11.67 3.31 12.43
C THR A 163 -10.24 2.89 12.14
N PHE A 164 -9.30 3.77 12.45
CA PHE A 164 -7.88 3.58 12.24
C PHE A 164 -7.14 3.63 13.57
N LEU A 165 -6.29 2.65 13.83
CA LEU A 165 -5.44 2.55 15.01
C LEU A 165 -3.98 2.78 14.58
N LEU A 166 -3.40 3.90 15.01
CA LEU A 166 -1.99 4.18 14.84
C LEU A 166 -1.24 3.61 16.04
N VAL A 167 -0.41 2.60 15.82
CA VAL A 167 0.45 2.01 16.86
C VAL A 167 1.88 2.45 16.62
N SER A 168 2.54 3.03 17.61
CA SER A 168 3.89 3.59 17.43
C SER A 168 4.85 3.35 18.59
N SER A 169 6.12 3.10 18.24
CA SER A 169 7.23 2.94 19.19
C SER A 169 7.89 4.28 19.56
N PHE A 170 7.27 5.41 19.19
CA PHE A 170 7.74 6.76 19.44
C PHE A 170 6.55 7.74 19.45
N ASP A 171 6.79 8.94 19.95
CA ASP A 171 5.78 10.00 19.97
C ASP A 171 5.62 10.65 18.58
N VAL A 172 4.59 10.20 17.86
CA VAL A 172 4.21 10.70 16.54
C VAL A 172 3.70 12.15 16.57
N SER A 173 3.30 12.67 17.74
CA SER A 173 2.81 14.05 17.89
C SER A 173 3.91 15.10 17.67
N ASN A 174 5.18 14.70 17.73
CA ASN A 174 6.31 15.55 17.37
C ASN A 174 6.35 15.88 15.86
N TYR A 175 5.66 15.10 15.02
CA TYR A 175 5.68 15.24 13.56
C TYR A 175 4.40 15.86 13.02
N VAL A 176 4.52 16.71 11.99
CA VAL A 176 3.37 17.42 11.38
C VAL A 176 2.32 16.43 10.89
N VAL A 177 2.74 15.37 10.19
CA VAL A 177 1.85 14.33 9.69
C VAL A 177 1.18 13.58 10.83
N GLY A 178 1.95 13.18 11.85
CA GLY A 178 1.40 12.49 13.03
C GLY A 178 0.33 13.32 13.74
N ARG A 179 0.55 14.63 13.94
CA ARG A 179 -0.47 15.53 14.50
C ARG A 179 -1.74 15.60 13.65
N ARG A 180 -1.62 15.62 12.31
CA ARG A 180 -2.79 15.60 11.41
C ARG A 180 -3.55 14.29 11.52
N LEU A 181 -2.85 13.16 11.52
CA LEU A 181 -3.44 11.83 11.65
C LEU A 181 -4.18 11.64 12.98
N ILE A 182 -3.55 12.03 14.10
CA ILE A 182 -4.18 11.95 15.43
C ILE A 182 -5.47 12.78 15.50
N ARG A 183 -5.49 13.95 14.85
CA ARG A 183 -6.67 14.83 14.81
C ARG A 183 -7.73 14.37 13.83
N SER A 184 -7.41 13.43 12.93
CA SER A 184 -8.39 12.89 12.00
C SER A 184 -9.51 12.17 12.76
N PRO A 185 -10.78 12.34 12.36
CA PRO A 185 -11.89 11.58 12.92
C PRO A 185 -11.64 10.08 12.85
N ARG A 186 -12.11 9.35 13.86
CA ARG A 186 -11.94 7.90 14.02
C ARG A 186 -10.49 7.40 13.90
N THR A 187 -9.51 8.22 14.29
CA THR A 187 -8.15 7.78 14.56
C THR A 187 -7.95 7.59 16.06
N LEU A 188 -7.25 6.53 16.45
CA LEU A 188 -6.73 6.34 17.80
C LEU A 188 -5.23 6.16 17.74
N ASN A 189 -4.53 6.80 18.67
CA ASN A 189 -3.09 6.70 18.83
C ASN A 189 -2.79 5.81 20.03
N ILE A 190 -1.99 4.78 19.81
CA ILE A 190 -1.49 3.86 20.81
C ILE A 190 0.03 3.96 20.74
N GLN A 191 0.62 4.66 21.71
CA GLN A 191 2.07 4.72 21.85
C GLN A 191 2.48 3.73 22.93
N THR A 192 3.47 2.89 22.63
CA THR A 192 4.08 1.98 23.61
C THR A 192 5.53 2.41 23.89
N ALA A 193 6.22 1.65 24.74
CA ALA A 193 7.69 1.68 24.82
C ALA A 193 8.36 1.55 23.45
N SER A 194 9.55 2.12 23.32
CA SER A 194 10.36 2.05 22.10
C SER A 194 10.86 0.64 21.80
N CYS A 195 11.19 0.37 20.54
CA CYS A 195 11.76 -0.92 20.16
C CYS A 195 13.05 -1.25 20.93
N GLU A 196 13.88 -0.25 21.24
CA GLU A 196 15.11 -0.44 22.02
C GLU A 196 14.81 -0.86 23.47
N GLU A 197 13.86 -0.17 24.12
CA GLU A 197 13.41 -0.50 25.47
C GLU A 197 12.85 -1.93 25.53
N ILE A 198 11.96 -2.30 24.60
CA ILE A 198 11.34 -3.64 24.57
C ILE A 198 12.41 -4.71 24.27
N LYS A 199 13.33 -4.46 23.32
CA LYS A 199 14.41 -5.42 22.99
C LYS A 199 15.33 -5.69 24.18
N SER A 200 15.59 -4.67 25.00
CA SER A 200 16.49 -4.80 26.15
C SER A 200 16.02 -5.88 27.14
N GLY A 201 14.71 -6.03 27.32
CA GLY A 201 14.10 -7.03 28.19
C GLY A 201 14.20 -8.47 27.66
N ILE A 202 14.20 -8.67 26.33
CA ILE A 202 14.24 -10.00 25.71
C ILE A 202 15.63 -10.46 25.28
N HIS A 203 16.58 -9.54 25.06
CA HIS A 203 17.95 -9.87 24.65
C HIS A 203 18.63 -10.84 25.64
N GLN A 204 18.31 -10.72 26.93
CA GLN A 204 18.86 -11.57 27.99
C GLN A 204 18.10 -12.90 28.17
N LYS A 205 16.91 -13.05 27.59
CA LYS A 205 15.96 -14.16 27.84
C LYS A 205 15.86 -15.17 26.69
N ASN A 206 16.65 -15.02 25.63
CA ASN A 206 16.58 -15.83 24.40
C ASN A 206 16.96 -17.33 24.55
N ALA A 207 17.26 -17.82 25.76
CA ALA A 207 17.55 -19.22 26.00
C ALA A 207 16.27 -20.00 26.40
N GLY A 208 15.53 -20.50 25.40
CA GLY A 208 14.70 -21.71 25.58
C GLY A 208 13.19 -21.57 25.77
N MET A 209 12.58 -20.39 25.58
CA MET A 209 11.11 -20.33 25.52
C MET A 209 10.58 -20.76 24.15
N ASN A 210 9.72 -21.79 24.15
CA ASN A 210 8.96 -22.18 22.97
C ASN A 210 7.82 -21.18 22.74
N PRO A 211 7.73 -20.54 21.57
CA PRO A 211 6.64 -19.62 21.26
C PRO A 211 5.30 -20.34 21.33
N ARG A 212 4.31 -19.71 21.95
CA ARG A 212 2.96 -20.26 22.11
C ARG A 212 2.14 -19.88 20.90
N ARG A 213 1.50 -20.87 20.28
CA ARG A 213 0.43 -20.61 19.32
C ARG A 213 -0.81 -20.17 20.08
N PRO A 214 -1.62 -19.27 19.51
CA PRO A 214 -2.87 -18.88 20.13
C PRO A 214 -3.81 -20.10 20.21
N PRO A 215 -4.68 -20.14 21.23
CA PRO A 215 -5.73 -21.15 21.31
C PRO A 215 -6.67 -21.02 20.10
N ARG A 216 -7.30 -22.13 19.70
CA ARG A 216 -8.42 -22.05 18.76
C ARG A 216 -9.56 -21.32 19.46
N HIS A 217 -10.02 -20.21 18.88
CA HIS A 217 -11.06 -19.37 19.46
C HIS A 217 -11.94 -18.79 18.36
N GLU A 218 -13.24 -18.67 18.61
CA GLU A 218 -14.23 -18.21 17.61
C GLU A 218 -14.00 -16.77 17.14
N LYS A 219 -13.47 -15.91 18.02
CA LYS A 219 -13.09 -14.53 17.68
C LYS A 219 -11.88 -14.45 16.75
N LEU A 220 -11.08 -15.52 16.59
CA LEU A 220 -9.89 -15.51 15.74
C LEU A 220 -10.21 -16.06 14.36
N ILE A 221 -10.34 -15.17 13.37
CA ILE A 221 -10.87 -15.50 12.04
C ILE A 221 -9.83 -15.28 10.94
N LEU A 222 -10.09 -15.82 9.74
CA LEU A 222 -9.33 -15.43 8.56
C LEU A 222 -9.89 -14.11 8.02
N ALA A 223 -9.01 -13.19 7.63
CA ALA A 223 -9.40 -11.88 7.08
C ALA A 223 -10.28 -12.00 5.83
N ARG A 224 -10.07 -13.06 5.02
CA ARG A 224 -10.88 -13.34 3.82
C ARG A 224 -12.31 -13.79 4.12
N ASP A 225 -12.58 -14.23 5.34
CA ASP A 225 -13.89 -14.72 5.77
C ASP A 225 -14.75 -13.55 6.28
N ILE A 226 -14.20 -12.33 6.40
CA ILE A 226 -14.96 -11.12 6.68
C ILE A 226 -15.81 -10.79 5.44
N PRO A 227 -17.15 -10.78 5.55
CA PRO A 227 -18.01 -10.60 4.39
C PRO A 227 -17.93 -9.18 3.83
N LEU A 228 -17.63 -9.07 2.54
CA LEU A 228 -17.69 -7.80 1.82
C LEU A 228 -19.15 -7.38 1.63
N ARG A 229 -19.43 -6.08 1.75
CA ARG A 229 -20.76 -5.49 1.52
C ARG A 229 -20.97 -5.06 0.06
N HIS A 230 -19.89 -4.72 -0.62
CA HIS A 230 -19.90 -4.38 -2.05
C HIS A 230 -19.18 -5.43 -2.89
N PRO A 231 -19.61 -5.64 -4.15
CA PRO A 231 -18.80 -6.39 -5.11
C PRO A 231 -17.46 -5.68 -5.30
N PHE A 232 -16.41 -6.46 -5.52
CA PHE A 232 -15.09 -5.91 -5.78
C PHE A 232 -14.56 -6.37 -7.13
N ALA A 233 -14.93 -5.62 -8.18
CA ALA A 233 -14.53 -5.90 -9.56
C ALA A 233 -13.46 -4.90 -10.01
N TYR A 234 -12.26 -4.96 -9.41
CA TYR A 234 -11.23 -3.94 -9.59
C TYR A 234 -10.82 -3.69 -11.05
N GLU A 235 -10.77 -4.75 -11.87
CA GLU A 235 -10.47 -4.62 -13.30
C GLU A 235 -11.52 -3.76 -14.03
N GLN A 236 -12.80 -3.88 -13.68
CA GLN A 236 -13.85 -3.04 -14.26
C GLN A 236 -13.69 -1.58 -13.84
N TYR A 237 -13.34 -1.33 -12.58
CA TYR A 237 -13.12 0.03 -12.07
C TYR A 237 -11.94 0.70 -12.79
N HIS A 238 -10.87 -0.06 -12.99
CA HIS A 238 -9.72 0.36 -13.77
C HIS A 238 -10.06 0.68 -15.23
N GLU A 239 -10.86 -0.17 -15.89
CA GLU A 239 -11.27 0.04 -17.28
C GLU A 239 -12.18 1.28 -17.44
N ILE A 240 -13.07 1.54 -16.47
CA ILE A 240 -13.90 2.76 -16.42
C ILE A 240 -13.02 4.00 -16.33
N GLU A 241 -12.06 4.03 -15.38
CA GLU A 241 -11.13 5.15 -15.24
C GLU A 241 -10.28 5.35 -16.49
N LYS A 242 -9.79 4.25 -17.08
CA LYS A 242 -9.06 4.29 -18.35
C LYS A 242 -9.90 4.92 -19.48
N GLY A 243 -11.17 4.56 -19.58
CA GLY A 243 -12.13 5.13 -20.55
C GLY A 243 -12.29 6.64 -20.38
N ARG A 244 -12.51 7.10 -19.14
CA ARG A 244 -12.62 8.54 -18.81
C ARG A 244 -11.38 9.34 -19.22
N VAL A 245 -10.18 8.77 -19.04
CA VAL A 245 -8.95 9.42 -19.48
C VAL A 245 -8.89 9.51 -21.00
N PHE A 246 -9.26 8.45 -21.72
CA PHE A 246 -9.30 8.49 -23.18
C PHE A 246 -10.29 9.55 -23.70
N GLU A 247 -11.47 9.67 -23.10
CA GLU A 247 -12.45 10.71 -23.42
C GLU A 247 -11.91 12.12 -23.15
N TRP A 248 -11.24 12.32 -22.03
CA TRP A 248 -10.58 13.59 -21.70
C TRP A 248 -9.48 13.95 -22.71
N VAL A 249 -8.62 12.98 -23.05
CA VAL A 249 -7.55 13.18 -24.03
C VAL A 249 -8.12 13.51 -25.42
N ALA A 250 -9.23 12.88 -25.80
CA ALA A 250 -9.89 13.11 -27.09
C ALA A 250 -10.64 14.45 -27.17
N SER A 251 -11.23 14.91 -26.06
CA SER A 251 -12.02 16.16 -25.98
C SER A 251 -11.21 17.39 -25.61
N ARG A 252 -9.88 17.24 -25.46
CA ARG A 252 -8.99 18.28 -24.93
C ARG A 252 -9.00 19.58 -25.74
N GLU A 253 -9.04 19.49 -27.06
CA GLU A 253 -9.08 20.66 -27.95
C GLU A 253 -10.41 21.42 -27.85
N ASN A 254 -11.44 20.80 -27.29
CA ASN A 254 -12.79 21.36 -27.11
C ASN A 254 -13.09 21.74 -25.65
N GLY A 255 -12.07 21.93 -24.81
CA GLY A 255 -12.25 22.31 -23.40
C GLY A 255 -12.63 21.15 -22.47
N GLY A 256 -12.36 19.90 -22.85
CA GLY A 256 -12.59 18.72 -22.03
C GLY A 256 -11.96 18.84 -20.64
N THR A 257 -12.76 18.57 -19.60
CA THR A 257 -12.30 18.63 -18.20
C THR A 257 -11.65 17.32 -17.80
N ARG A 258 -10.55 17.41 -17.02
CA ARG A 258 -9.88 16.23 -16.47
C ARG A 258 -10.87 15.44 -15.59
N PRO A 259 -10.88 14.10 -15.65
CA PRO A 259 -11.72 13.30 -14.78
C PRO A 259 -11.35 13.56 -13.32
N ASP A 260 -12.35 13.85 -12.49
CA ASP A 260 -12.17 13.89 -11.05
C ASP A 260 -12.27 12.46 -10.52
N ALA A 261 -11.17 11.92 -9.97
CA ALA A 261 -11.12 10.57 -9.42
C ALA A 261 -11.84 10.45 -8.05
N ARG A 262 -12.95 11.18 -7.89
CA ARG A 262 -13.69 11.32 -6.63
C ARG A 262 -14.94 10.46 -6.54
N ASP A 263 -15.34 9.79 -7.60
CA ASP A 263 -16.41 8.80 -7.47
C ASP A 263 -15.94 7.60 -6.62
N GLU A 264 -16.90 6.81 -6.13
CA GLU A 264 -16.62 5.82 -5.08
C GLU A 264 -15.62 4.75 -5.50
N THR A 265 -15.60 4.37 -6.79
CA THR A 265 -14.70 3.34 -7.33
C THR A 265 -13.42 3.90 -7.94
N GLY A 266 -13.44 5.12 -8.51
CA GLY A 266 -12.26 5.76 -9.09
C GLY A 266 -11.19 6.08 -8.04
N ARG A 267 -11.61 6.46 -6.82
CA ARG A 267 -10.69 6.64 -5.67
C ARG A 267 -9.94 5.36 -5.25
N LEU A 268 -10.42 4.18 -5.68
CA LEU A 268 -9.77 2.89 -5.41
C LEU A 268 -8.67 2.58 -6.43
N VAL A 269 -8.71 3.21 -7.60
CA VAL A 269 -7.73 3.01 -8.68
C VAL A 269 -6.49 3.85 -8.37
N LYS A 270 -5.35 3.19 -8.11
CA LYS A 270 -4.07 3.88 -7.84
C LYS A 270 -3.29 4.18 -9.11
N LYS A 271 -3.63 3.50 -10.21
CA LYS A 271 -2.87 3.54 -11.45
C LYS A 271 -3.73 3.14 -12.62
N ILE A 272 -3.56 3.82 -13.74
CA ILE A 272 -4.18 3.46 -15.02
C ILE A 272 -3.11 2.84 -15.91
N LEU A 273 -3.41 1.69 -16.51
CA LEU A 273 -2.57 0.99 -17.47
C LEU A 273 -3.23 1.17 -18.84
N TYR A 274 -2.67 2.01 -19.70
CA TYR A 274 -3.29 2.33 -20.99
C TYR A 274 -3.10 1.21 -22.02
N GLY A 275 -2.05 0.39 -21.85
CA GLY A 275 -1.73 -0.73 -22.71
C GLY A 275 -0.26 -0.77 -23.11
N ALA A 276 0.15 -1.85 -23.77
CA ALA A 276 1.49 -1.91 -24.33
C ALA A 276 1.58 -1.05 -25.59
N MET A 277 2.75 -0.46 -25.82
CA MET A 277 3.02 0.38 -26.98
C MET A 277 3.54 -0.46 -28.14
N TYR A 278 3.12 -0.12 -29.36
CA TYR A 278 3.74 -0.66 -30.56
C TYR A 278 5.21 -0.20 -30.66
N PRO A 279 6.11 -0.99 -31.28
CA PRO A 279 7.50 -0.59 -31.49
C PRO A 279 7.65 0.78 -32.18
N SER A 280 6.74 1.14 -33.08
CA SER A 280 6.72 2.46 -33.73
C SER A 280 6.42 3.60 -32.77
N ALA A 281 5.54 3.38 -31.78
CA ALA A 281 5.22 4.35 -30.74
C ALA A 281 6.42 4.57 -29.81
N ILE A 282 7.11 3.49 -29.41
CA ILE A 282 8.34 3.59 -28.61
C ILE A 282 9.39 4.44 -29.33
N ARG A 283 9.65 4.15 -30.62
CA ARG A 283 10.60 4.93 -31.43
C ARG A 283 10.21 6.41 -31.55
N ALA A 284 8.92 6.71 -31.66
CA ALA A 284 8.45 8.10 -31.69
C ALA A 284 8.71 8.80 -30.35
N LEU A 285 8.38 8.16 -29.22
CA LEU A 285 8.63 8.73 -27.90
C LEU A 285 10.11 8.99 -27.64
N CYS A 286 11.01 8.08 -28.05
CA CYS A 286 12.45 8.28 -27.86
C CYS A 286 13.05 9.44 -28.68
N LYS A 287 12.29 10.06 -29.60
CA LYS A 287 12.69 11.29 -30.29
C LYS A 287 12.35 12.55 -29.49
N GLU A 288 11.37 12.47 -28.60
CA GLU A 288 10.85 13.60 -27.81
C GLU A 288 11.30 13.56 -26.36
N TYR A 289 11.52 12.36 -25.82
CA TYR A 289 11.84 12.14 -24.42
C TYR A 289 13.14 11.36 -24.27
N GLU A 290 13.97 11.78 -23.32
CA GLU A 290 15.16 11.05 -22.91
C GLU A 290 14.82 10.02 -21.84
N PHE A 291 15.54 8.90 -21.87
CA PHE A 291 15.41 7.82 -20.89
C PHE A 291 16.75 7.63 -20.19
N SER A 292 16.73 7.55 -18.85
CA SER A 292 17.93 7.32 -18.05
C SER A 292 17.75 6.20 -17.04
N VAL A 293 18.76 5.35 -16.89
CA VAL A 293 18.82 4.30 -15.85
C VAL A 293 20.08 4.53 -15.03
N ARG A 294 19.91 4.78 -13.72
CA ARG A 294 21.01 5.06 -12.78
C ARG A 294 21.91 6.24 -13.24
N GLY A 295 21.30 7.27 -13.82
CA GLY A 295 22.01 8.46 -14.30
C GLY A 295 22.58 8.33 -15.72
N GLU A 296 22.61 7.14 -16.30
CA GLU A 296 23.10 6.94 -17.67
C GLU A 296 21.95 7.03 -18.67
N ARG A 297 22.13 7.86 -19.71
CA ARG A 297 21.19 7.97 -20.81
C ARG A 297 21.18 6.69 -21.65
N ILE A 298 19.99 6.23 -21.99
CA ILE A 298 19.78 5.08 -22.90
C ILE A 298 19.42 5.61 -24.28
N ALA A 299 20.16 5.19 -25.31
CA ALA A 299 19.84 5.54 -26.68
C ALA A 299 18.55 4.83 -27.15
N ALA A 300 17.85 5.42 -28.13
CA ALA A 300 16.62 4.83 -28.66
C ALA A 300 16.81 3.40 -29.21
N GLY A 301 17.95 3.14 -29.85
CA GLY A 301 18.32 1.80 -30.34
C GLY A 301 18.49 0.79 -29.20
N ASP A 302 19.20 1.18 -28.15
CA ASP A 302 19.39 0.36 -26.95
C ASP A 302 18.07 -0.03 -26.27
N ILE A 303 17.06 0.84 -26.28
CA ILE A 303 15.74 0.51 -25.72
C ILE A 303 15.11 -0.67 -26.46
N MET A 304 15.18 -0.67 -27.79
CA MET A 304 14.59 -1.74 -28.61
C MET A 304 15.34 -3.07 -28.46
N ASP A 305 16.66 -3.00 -28.22
CA ASP A 305 17.52 -4.17 -28.04
C ASP A 305 17.42 -4.76 -26.63
N ARG A 306 17.29 -3.92 -25.60
CA ARG A 306 17.30 -4.35 -24.20
C ARG A 306 15.92 -4.75 -23.69
N TYR A 307 14.85 -4.19 -24.25
CA TYR A 307 13.49 -4.36 -23.75
C TYR A 307 12.56 -5.00 -24.81
N SER A 308 11.67 -5.89 -24.38
CA SER A 308 10.72 -6.59 -25.27
C SER A 308 9.34 -5.94 -25.32
N LYS A 309 8.98 -5.16 -24.30
CA LYS A 309 7.67 -4.51 -24.16
C LYS A 309 7.83 -3.19 -23.44
N ALA A 310 7.05 -2.19 -23.82
CA ALA A 310 6.87 -0.95 -23.08
C ALA A 310 5.38 -0.74 -22.81
N VAL A 311 5.01 -0.46 -21.55
CA VAL A 311 3.61 -0.18 -21.15
C VAL A 311 3.53 1.26 -20.67
N LEU A 312 2.58 2.02 -21.22
CA LEU A 312 2.29 3.38 -20.76
C LEU A 312 1.25 3.33 -19.64
N ALA A 313 1.50 4.08 -18.57
CA ALA A 313 0.66 4.14 -17.39
C ALA A 313 0.70 5.54 -16.75
N THR A 314 -0.20 5.80 -15.81
CA THR A 314 -0.15 6.99 -14.94
C THR A 314 -0.51 6.63 -13.50
N ASP A 315 0.16 7.25 -12.53
CA ASP A 315 -0.21 7.16 -11.11
C ASP A 315 -1.37 8.14 -10.81
N LEU A 316 -2.40 7.67 -10.10
CA LEU A 316 -3.50 8.49 -9.62
C LEU A 316 -3.27 8.89 -8.15
N PRO A 317 -3.82 10.04 -7.70
CA PRO A 317 -4.68 10.99 -8.42
C PRO A 317 -3.91 12.06 -9.21
N GLY A 318 -2.56 12.03 -9.19
CA GLY A 318 -1.70 13.04 -9.83
C GLY A 318 -1.67 12.98 -11.36
N PHE A 319 -2.04 11.82 -11.94
CA PHE A 319 -1.87 11.46 -13.34
C PHE A 319 -0.40 11.53 -13.77
N ASP A 320 0.52 11.19 -12.85
CA ASP A 320 1.96 11.24 -13.11
C ASP A 320 2.35 10.17 -14.14
N PRO A 321 2.94 10.54 -15.30
CA PRO A 321 3.27 9.59 -16.35
C PRO A 321 4.35 8.58 -15.96
N ILE A 322 4.11 7.32 -16.34
CA ILE A 322 5.00 6.20 -16.08
C ILE A 322 5.13 5.34 -17.34
N ILE A 323 6.35 4.86 -17.58
CA ILE A 323 6.61 3.84 -18.59
C ILE A 323 7.22 2.62 -17.90
N TYR A 324 6.63 1.44 -18.12
CA TYR A 324 7.21 0.17 -17.69
C TYR A 324 7.95 -0.49 -18.85
N LEU A 325 9.25 -0.76 -18.70
CA LEU A 325 10.07 -1.41 -19.71
C LEU A 325 10.39 -2.85 -19.32
N ARG A 326 9.92 -3.83 -20.09
CA ARG A 326 10.15 -5.27 -19.86
C ARG A 326 11.55 -5.65 -20.31
N GLN A 327 12.42 -6.05 -19.40
CA GLN A 327 13.75 -6.53 -19.79
C GLN A 327 13.65 -7.82 -20.61
N ARG A 328 14.50 -8.00 -21.62
CA ARG A 328 14.57 -9.26 -22.37
C ARG A 328 15.26 -10.38 -21.59
N ARG A 329 16.35 -10.04 -20.90
CA ARG A 329 17.24 -11.02 -20.23
C ARG A 329 16.80 -11.40 -18.82
N LYS A 330 15.93 -10.62 -18.20
CA LYS A 330 15.42 -10.85 -16.84
C LYS A 330 13.91 -10.72 -16.84
N GLN A 331 13.24 -11.53 -16.02
CA GLN A 331 11.79 -11.46 -15.83
C GLN A 331 11.41 -10.31 -14.89
N GLU A 332 11.66 -9.07 -15.29
CA GLU A 332 11.33 -7.88 -14.51
C GLU A 332 11.00 -6.70 -15.43
N TYR A 333 10.23 -5.75 -14.89
CA TYR A 333 10.02 -4.45 -15.52
C TYR A 333 10.80 -3.37 -14.81
N LEU A 334 11.32 -2.39 -15.55
CA LEU A 334 11.78 -1.12 -14.99
C LEU A 334 10.60 -0.16 -14.93
N LYS A 335 10.33 0.42 -13.76
CA LYS A 335 9.44 1.58 -13.64
C LYS A 335 10.23 2.84 -13.97
N MET A 336 9.88 3.49 -15.07
CA MET A 336 10.42 4.77 -15.49
C MET A 336 9.43 5.87 -15.14
N VAL A 337 9.84 6.85 -14.35
CA VAL A 337 9.02 7.98 -13.91
C VAL A 337 9.52 9.28 -14.52
N MET A 338 8.62 10.22 -14.76
CA MET A 338 9.00 11.50 -15.33
C MET A 338 9.65 12.44 -14.29
N ASN A 339 10.83 12.96 -14.60
CA ASN A 339 11.56 13.94 -13.80
C ASN A 339 11.04 15.38 -14.04
N GLY A 340 11.66 16.36 -13.38
CA GLY A 340 11.26 17.78 -13.51
C GLY A 340 11.47 18.35 -14.91
N ASP A 341 12.41 17.79 -15.68
CA ASP A 341 12.73 18.22 -17.04
C ASP A 341 11.80 17.60 -18.11
N GLY A 342 10.80 16.81 -17.68
CA GLY A 342 9.89 16.10 -18.58
C GLY A 342 10.46 14.80 -19.16
N ASN A 343 11.65 14.37 -18.75
CA ASN A 343 12.32 13.14 -19.21
C ASN A 343 12.06 11.95 -18.27
N PHE A 344 12.27 10.73 -18.75
CA PHE A 344 12.03 9.51 -17.98
C PHE A 344 13.30 9.01 -17.28
N LYS A 345 13.22 8.82 -15.96
CA LYS A 345 14.28 8.20 -15.15
C LYS A 345 13.81 6.92 -14.48
N PHE A 346 14.73 5.98 -14.32
CA PHE A 346 14.50 4.77 -13.53
C PHE A 346 14.19 5.10 -12.07
N GLU A 347 13.12 4.51 -11.54
CA GLU A 347 12.80 4.55 -10.10
C GLU A 347 13.14 3.21 -9.45
N ARG A 348 12.55 2.11 -9.94
CA ARG A 348 12.66 0.79 -9.33
C ARG A 348 12.31 -0.35 -10.27
N TYR A 349 12.65 -1.57 -9.87
CA TYR A 349 12.21 -2.79 -10.56
C TYR A 349 10.83 -3.25 -10.08
N THR A 350 10.08 -3.88 -10.98
CA THR A 350 8.87 -4.66 -10.67
C THR A 350 9.19 -6.15 -10.88
N PRO A 351 9.24 -6.97 -9.81
CA PRO A 351 9.67 -8.36 -9.87
C PRO A 351 8.58 -9.29 -10.42
N PRO A 352 8.90 -10.53 -10.86
CA PRO A 352 7.95 -11.40 -11.56
C PRO A 352 6.89 -12.04 -10.66
N LYS A 353 7.08 -11.98 -9.34
CA LYS A 353 6.27 -12.71 -8.35
C LYS A 353 5.13 -11.88 -7.76
N VAL A 354 4.92 -10.64 -8.23
CA VAL A 354 3.82 -9.78 -7.78
C VAL A 354 2.72 -9.71 -8.82
N GLY A 355 1.46 -9.54 -8.41
CA GLY A 355 0.35 -9.59 -9.37
C GLY A 355 0.35 -8.45 -10.37
N PHE A 356 0.89 -7.29 -9.98
CA PHE A 356 1.09 -6.18 -10.91
C PHE A 356 1.98 -6.56 -12.11
N PHE A 357 3.00 -7.40 -11.90
CA PHE A 357 3.81 -7.93 -13.00
C PHE A 357 2.98 -8.79 -13.95
N LEU A 358 2.14 -9.68 -13.40
CA LEU A 358 1.26 -10.52 -14.21
C LEU A 358 0.30 -9.67 -15.05
N TRP A 359 -0.18 -8.55 -14.51
CA TRP A 359 -1.03 -7.62 -15.25
C TRP A 359 -0.26 -6.92 -16.39
N LEU A 360 0.97 -6.46 -16.15
CA LEU A 360 1.81 -5.93 -17.22
C LEU A 360 2.11 -6.97 -18.32
N GLU A 361 2.32 -8.23 -17.94
CA GLU A 361 2.54 -9.32 -18.91
C GLU A 361 1.28 -9.60 -19.75
N SER A 362 0.07 -9.48 -19.20
CA SER A 362 -1.18 -9.74 -19.93
C SER A 362 -1.53 -8.68 -20.98
N LEU A 363 -1.02 -7.45 -20.83
CA LEU A 363 -1.29 -6.36 -21.76
C LEU A 363 -0.69 -6.61 -23.15
N GLN A 364 -1.54 -6.50 -24.17
CA GLN A 364 -1.15 -6.55 -25.58
C GLN A 364 -0.78 -5.16 -26.11
N PRO A 365 0.00 -5.09 -27.20
CA PRO A 365 0.22 -3.83 -27.92
C PRO A 365 -1.09 -3.26 -28.46
N LEU A 366 -1.47 -2.09 -27.95
CA LEU A 366 -2.68 -1.36 -28.34
C LEU A 366 -2.41 0.13 -28.61
N LEU A 367 -1.29 0.67 -28.13
CA LEU A 367 -1.00 2.10 -28.20
C LEU A 367 -0.07 2.44 -29.36
N GLY A 368 -0.60 3.18 -30.34
CA GLY A 368 0.15 3.82 -31.41
C GLY A 368 0.78 5.15 -30.99
N ALA A 369 1.70 5.66 -31.81
CA ALA A 369 2.49 6.86 -31.50
C ALA A 369 1.63 8.09 -31.14
N ARG A 370 0.57 8.33 -31.92
CA ARG A 370 -0.33 9.49 -31.74
C ARG A 370 -0.97 9.49 -30.36
N ILE A 371 -1.65 8.40 -29.99
CA ILE A 371 -2.37 8.34 -28.72
C ILE A 371 -1.42 8.33 -27.51
N SER A 372 -0.27 7.64 -27.61
CA SER A 372 0.76 7.68 -26.56
C SER A 372 1.22 9.11 -26.30
N ARG A 373 1.48 9.89 -27.36
CA ARG A 373 1.87 11.30 -27.24
C ARG A 373 0.75 12.14 -26.64
N SER A 374 -0.49 11.98 -27.10
CA SER A 374 -1.63 12.73 -26.59
C SER A 374 -1.86 12.50 -25.09
N ILE A 375 -1.75 11.25 -24.62
CA ILE A 375 -1.83 10.92 -23.18
C ILE A 375 -0.71 11.64 -22.41
N LEU A 376 0.54 11.51 -22.86
CA LEU A 376 1.68 12.14 -22.19
C LEU A 376 1.54 13.67 -22.14
N GLN A 377 1.15 14.31 -23.24
CA GLN A 377 0.95 15.76 -23.30
C GLN A 377 -0.17 16.23 -22.37
N ALA A 378 -1.26 15.46 -22.27
CA ALA A 378 -2.37 15.79 -21.37
C ALA A 378 -1.93 15.71 -19.90
N CYS A 379 -1.19 14.66 -19.55
CA CYS A 379 -0.74 14.44 -18.18
C CYS A 379 0.42 15.35 -17.75
N THR A 380 1.26 15.82 -18.68
CA THR A 380 2.43 16.67 -18.37
C THR A 380 2.11 18.15 -18.29
N GLN A 381 1.26 18.69 -19.16
CA GLN A 381 0.96 20.13 -19.17
C GLN A 381 0.19 20.59 -17.92
N GLU A 382 -0.56 19.70 -17.28
CA GLU A 382 -1.22 19.97 -16.00
C GLU A 382 -0.25 19.98 -14.81
N ARG A 383 0.94 19.39 -14.93
CA ARG A 383 2.01 19.54 -13.91
C ARG A 383 2.54 20.97 -13.83
N ILE A 384 2.38 21.74 -14.91
CA ILE A 384 2.91 23.11 -15.05
C ILE A 384 1.88 24.16 -14.58
N LYS A 385 0.58 23.82 -14.47
CA LYS A 385 -0.41 24.71 -13.86
C LYS A 385 -0.36 24.55 -12.33
N PRO A 386 0.13 25.54 -11.56
CA PRO A 386 -0.01 25.49 -10.12
C PRO A 386 -1.50 25.50 -9.75
N HIS A 387 -1.82 24.82 -8.66
CA HIS A 387 -3.10 24.90 -7.96
C HIS A 387 -3.33 26.35 -7.51
N ASP A 388 -3.96 27.16 -8.35
CA ASP A 388 -4.35 28.52 -7.99
C ASP A 388 -5.60 28.46 -7.11
N SER A 389 -5.38 28.19 -5.83
CA SER A 389 -6.38 28.36 -4.78
C SER A 389 -5.86 29.37 -3.76
N SER A 390 -5.94 30.65 -4.11
CA SER A 390 -6.13 31.71 -3.13
C SER A 390 -7.06 32.78 -3.70
N GLY A 391 -8.25 32.86 -3.10
CA GLY A 391 -9.33 33.72 -3.55
C GLY A 391 -8.98 35.20 -3.51
N HIS A 392 -9.49 35.92 -4.50
CA HIS A 392 -9.67 37.36 -4.47
C HIS A 392 -10.41 37.77 -3.19
N LYS A 393 -9.70 38.45 -2.29
CA LYS A 393 -10.33 39.47 -1.44
C LYS A 393 -10.24 40.80 -2.18
N HIS A 394 -11.34 41.16 -2.84
CA HIS A 394 -11.57 42.57 -3.16
C HIS A 394 -11.73 43.33 -1.84
N LYS A 395 -10.86 44.30 -1.61
CA LYS A 395 -11.19 45.48 -0.82
C LYS A 395 -11.65 46.56 -1.81
N GLY A 396 -12.89 47.00 -1.63
CA GLY A 396 -13.52 48.18 -2.19
C GLY A 396 -14.65 48.50 -1.24
#